data_AF-A0A7J4SX94-F1
#
_entry.id   AF-A0A7J4SX94-F1
#
_cell.length_a   1.000
_cell.length_b   1.000
_cell.length_c   1.000
_cell.angle_alpha   90.00
_cell.angle_beta   90.00
_cell.angle_gamma   90.00
#
_symmetry.space_group_name_H-M   'P 1'
#
loop_
_entity.id
_entity.type
_entity.pdbx_description
1 polymer ?
#
loop_
_entity_poly.entity_id
_entity_poly.type
_entity_poly.pdbx_seq_one_letter_code
_entity_poly.pdbx_strand_id
1 'polypeptide(L)'
;MLTDGPNSYMATVDLDSDEWLDIDDVFEHDDMTWRITRLESKNGPLEGIEATNLVRAVALRQDMLRVKITKTRGEFSTPDTLIVEEGTVFKAGTIMEIGAQTWRIRAIHTGQGRTLRGTVDASNIKRMYLHEPPRPERFEPKTPRERRQAWKEGRLGFNPNPILPKEQIKKRVKPTNRRKRKKPRN
;
A
#
# COMPACT_ATOMS: atom_id res chain seq x y z
N MET A 1 7.78 13.93 28.60
CA MET A 1 6.94 14.45 27.49
C MET A 1 6.86 13.38 26.43
N LEU A 2 5.66 12.90 26.16
CA LEU A 2 5.40 11.86 25.16
C LEU A 2 4.83 12.53 23.91
N THR A 3 5.37 12.21 22.74
CA THR A 3 4.93 12.78 21.45
C THR A 3 4.50 11.70 20.48
N ASP A 4 3.22 11.72 20.11
CA ASP A 4 2.60 10.91 19.06
C ASP A 4 2.23 11.81 17.87
N GLY A 5 3.05 11.78 16.83
CA GLY A 5 2.83 12.55 15.62
C GLY A 5 2.70 14.05 15.90
N PRO A 6 1.54 14.69 15.64
CA PRO A 6 1.33 16.11 15.92
C PRO A 6 0.97 16.42 17.38
N ASN A 7 0.72 15.40 18.21
CA ASN A 7 0.23 15.56 19.56
C ASN A 7 1.36 15.28 20.56
N SER A 8 1.56 16.20 21.49
CA SER A 8 2.50 16.01 22.60
C SER A 8 1.76 16.25 23.91
N TYR A 9 2.08 15.44 24.92
CA TYR A 9 1.52 15.59 26.26
C TYR A 9 2.55 15.27 27.34
N MET A 10 2.27 15.75 28.55
CA MET A 10 3.06 15.42 29.72
C MET A 10 2.46 14.20 30.40
N ALA A 11 3.31 13.22 30.71
CA ALA A 11 2.96 12.01 31.40
C ALA A 11 3.94 11.80 32.56
N THR A 12 3.47 11.16 33.61
CA THR A 12 4.29 10.70 34.73
C THR A 12 4.50 9.20 34.55
N VAL A 13 5.77 8.79 34.53
CA VAL A 13 6.18 7.38 34.42
C VAL A 13 7.00 7.09 35.67
N ASP A 14 6.62 6.03 36.40
CA ASP A 14 7.34 5.60 37.58
C ASP A 14 8.62 4.88 37.15
N LEU A 15 9.74 5.26 37.78
CA LEU A 15 11.09 4.76 37.50
C LEU A 15 11.78 4.46 38.82
N ASP A 16 12.66 3.46 38.83
CA ASP A 16 13.50 3.20 40.00
C ASP A 16 14.60 4.26 40.10
N SER A 17 14.96 4.66 41.32
CA SER A 17 15.86 5.80 41.52
C SER A 17 17.29 5.57 40.98
N ASP A 18 17.72 4.32 40.95
CA ASP A 18 19.03 3.87 40.47
C ASP A 18 18.99 3.38 39.01
N GLU A 19 17.84 3.50 38.33
CA GLU A 19 17.71 3.13 36.94
C GLU A 19 18.57 4.05 36.05
N TRP A 20 19.33 3.44 35.15
CA TRP A 20 20.11 4.17 34.15
C TRP A 20 19.31 4.25 32.86
N LEU A 21 19.17 5.46 32.32
CA LEU A 21 18.46 5.74 31.08
C LEU A 21 19.42 6.27 30.03
N ASP A 22 19.34 5.73 28.82
CA ASP A 22 20.04 6.21 27.64
C ASP A 22 19.08 6.72 26.56
N ILE A 23 19.60 7.51 25.63
CA ILE A 23 18.88 7.81 24.39
C ILE A 23 18.65 6.50 23.62
N ASP A 24 17.51 6.41 22.95
CA ASP A 24 17.00 5.24 22.25
C ASP A 24 16.49 4.09 23.14
N ASP A 25 16.53 4.24 24.48
CA ASP A 25 15.82 3.31 25.37
C ASP A 25 14.32 3.30 25.08
N VAL A 26 13.75 2.09 25.18
CA VAL A 26 12.36 1.80 24.83
C VAL A 26 11.60 1.35 26.07
N PHE A 27 10.45 1.96 26.31
CA PHE A 27 9.57 1.64 27.44
C PHE A 27 8.10 1.64 27.02
N GLU A 28 7.25 1.01 27.83
CA GLU A 28 5.81 0.95 27.62
C GLU A 28 5.08 1.93 28.55
N HIS A 29 4.09 2.63 28.00
CA HIS A 29 3.19 3.49 28.77
C HIS A 29 1.87 3.65 28.01
N ASP A 30 0.74 3.50 28.73
CA ASP A 30 -0.62 3.56 28.17
C ASP A 30 -0.83 2.64 26.95
N ASP A 31 -0.40 1.38 27.05
CA ASP A 31 -0.47 0.36 25.98
C ASP A 31 0.27 0.74 24.68
N MET A 32 1.20 1.71 24.75
CA MET A 32 2.02 2.17 23.63
C MET A 32 3.49 2.04 23.96
N THR A 33 4.30 1.79 22.94
CA THR A 33 5.76 1.73 23.05
C THR A 33 6.39 3.07 22.70
N TRP A 34 7.28 3.56 23.55
CA TRP A 34 7.91 4.88 23.45
C TRP A 34 9.42 4.75 23.45
N ARG A 35 10.08 5.54 22.60
CA ARG A 35 11.54 5.62 22.52
C ARG A 35 12.03 6.97 23.01
N ILE A 36 12.97 6.96 23.95
CA ILE A 36 13.60 8.17 24.46
C ILE A 36 14.42 8.82 23.34
N THR A 37 14.19 10.11 23.09
CA THR A 37 14.91 10.90 22.08
C THR A 37 15.67 12.08 22.69
N ARG A 38 15.40 12.41 23.95
CA ARG A 38 16.13 13.45 24.68
C ARG A 38 16.01 13.23 26.18
N LEU A 39 17.15 13.29 26.86
CA LEU A 39 17.23 13.33 28.32
C LEU A 39 17.70 14.71 28.76
N GLU A 40 17.04 15.30 29.75
CA GLU A 40 17.38 16.61 30.29
C GLU A 40 17.74 16.51 31.77
N SER A 41 18.92 17.03 32.11
CA SER A 41 19.39 17.23 33.47
C SER A 41 19.30 18.72 33.87
N LYS A 42 19.62 19.03 35.12
CA LYS A 42 19.78 20.43 35.58
C LYS A 42 20.85 21.21 34.81
N ASN A 43 21.84 20.52 34.25
CA ASN A 43 22.97 21.11 33.55
C ASN A 43 22.79 21.13 32.02
N GLY A 44 21.66 20.63 31.50
CA GLY A 44 21.37 20.54 30.07
C GLY A 44 21.13 19.11 29.57
N PRO A 45 21.05 18.94 28.24
CA PRO A 45 20.78 17.63 27.63
C PRO A 45 21.98 16.69 27.76
N LEU A 46 21.70 15.40 27.96
CA LEU A 46 22.69 14.32 28.06
C LEU A 46 22.29 13.14 27.17
N GLU A 47 23.27 12.29 26.84
CA GLU A 47 23.04 11.04 26.09
C GLU A 47 22.62 9.88 27.00
N GLY A 48 22.93 9.97 28.30
CA GLY A 48 22.58 8.99 29.32
C GLY A 48 22.59 9.61 30.71
N ILE A 49 21.74 9.12 31.60
CA ILE A 49 21.57 9.66 32.96
C ILE A 49 20.93 8.66 33.91
N GLU A 50 21.36 8.65 35.16
CA GLU A 50 20.64 7.97 36.25
C GLU A 50 19.32 8.71 36.56
N ALA A 51 18.25 7.96 36.82
CA ALA A 51 16.89 8.46 37.02
C ALA A 51 16.81 9.53 38.11
N THR A 52 17.57 9.40 39.20
CA THR A 52 17.65 10.41 40.28
C THR A 52 18.08 11.80 39.79
N ASN A 53 18.88 11.86 38.72
CA ASN A 53 19.40 13.10 38.15
C ASN A 53 18.54 13.63 36.98
N LEU A 54 17.53 12.87 36.55
CA LEU A 54 16.63 13.23 35.46
C LEU A 54 15.68 14.36 35.88
N VAL A 55 15.64 15.42 35.06
CA VAL A 55 14.63 16.49 35.19
C VAL A 55 13.45 16.20 34.27
N ARG A 56 13.74 15.77 33.03
CA ARG A 56 12.70 15.46 32.03
C ARG A 56 13.26 14.54 30.96
N ALA A 57 12.46 13.56 30.55
CA ALA A 57 12.68 12.82 29.30
C ALA A 57 11.68 13.27 28.23
N VAL A 58 12.11 13.25 26.97
CA VAL A 58 11.25 13.35 25.78
C VAL A 58 11.30 12.03 25.05
N ALA A 59 10.13 11.45 24.77
CA ALA A 59 10.02 10.21 24.02
C ALA A 59 9.06 10.34 22.84
N LEU A 60 9.36 9.62 21.78
CA LEU A 60 8.51 9.49 20.59
C LEU A 60 7.87 8.11 20.58
N ARG A 61 6.60 8.05 20.20
CA ARG A 61 5.91 6.78 19.98
C ARG A 61 6.63 5.96 18.90
N GLN A 62 6.91 4.68 19.16
CA GLN A 62 7.71 3.81 18.29
C GLN A 62 6.89 2.68 17.65
N ASP A 63 5.93 2.09 18.37
CA ASP A 63 5.08 0.96 17.90
C ASP A 63 4.42 1.22 16.53
N MET A 64 4.09 2.49 16.22
CA MET A 64 3.40 2.89 15.01
C MET A 64 4.17 3.95 14.20
N LEU A 65 4.33 3.68 12.91
CA LEU A 65 4.91 4.57 11.91
C LEU A 65 3.84 5.33 11.13
N ARG A 66 4.09 6.62 10.91
CA ARG A 66 3.19 7.52 10.16
C ARG A 66 3.72 7.74 8.75
N VAL A 67 3.16 7.03 7.78
CA VAL A 67 3.54 7.15 6.36
C VAL A 67 2.65 8.16 5.65
N LYS A 68 3.24 9.24 5.14
CA LYS A 68 2.50 10.23 4.34
C LYS A 68 2.11 9.62 3.00
N ILE A 69 0.85 9.78 2.59
CA ILE A 69 0.35 9.31 1.30
C ILE A 69 -0.26 10.45 0.50
N THR A 70 -0.33 10.28 -0.82
CA THR A 70 -1.07 11.17 -1.71
C THR A 70 -1.92 10.31 -2.63
N LYS A 71 -3.25 10.46 -2.52
CA LYS A 71 -4.25 9.70 -3.24
C LYS A 71 -4.71 10.49 -4.46
N THR A 72 -4.46 9.97 -5.66
CA THR A 72 -4.78 10.62 -6.93
C THR A 72 -5.83 9.82 -7.70
N ARG A 73 -6.94 10.49 -8.02
CA ARG A 73 -8.07 9.96 -8.79
C ARG A 73 -8.43 10.95 -9.89
N GLY A 74 -8.26 10.52 -11.15
CA GLY A 74 -8.32 11.44 -12.29
C GLY A 74 -7.34 12.60 -12.11
N GLU A 75 -7.86 13.82 -12.10
CA GLU A 75 -7.10 15.07 -11.94
C GLU A 75 -6.98 15.52 -10.47
N PHE A 76 -7.71 14.89 -9.55
CA PHE A 76 -7.76 15.29 -8.15
C PHE A 76 -6.74 14.51 -7.32
N SER A 77 -5.99 15.22 -6.47
CA SER A 77 -5.04 14.63 -5.54
C SER A 77 -5.30 15.10 -4.11
N THR A 78 -5.35 14.16 -3.16
CA THR A 78 -5.59 14.45 -1.74
C THR A 78 -4.44 13.91 -0.89
N PRO A 79 -3.81 14.74 -0.03
CA PRO A 79 -2.83 14.26 0.93
C PRO A 79 -3.52 13.54 2.09
N ASP A 80 -2.86 12.53 2.65
CA ASP A 80 -3.36 11.79 3.82
C ASP A 80 -2.18 11.15 4.56
N THR A 81 -2.42 10.53 5.72
CA THR A 81 -1.40 9.80 6.51
C THR A 81 -1.93 8.42 6.87
N LEU A 82 -1.14 7.39 6.56
CA LEU A 82 -1.38 6.02 6.96
C LEU A 82 -0.59 5.74 8.24
N ILE A 83 -1.24 5.15 9.24
CA ILE A 83 -0.58 4.66 10.46
C ILE A 83 -0.39 3.16 10.28
N VAL A 84 0.84 2.68 10.43
CA VAL A 84 1.22 1.27 10.27
C VAL A 84 2.15 0.83 11.37
N GLU A 85 2.21 -0.47 11.63
CA GLU A 85 3.14 -1.04 12.61
C GLU A 85 4.60 -0.89 12.14
N GLU A 86 5.52 -0.82 13.10
CA GLU A 86 6.95 -0.92 12.83
C GLU A 86 7.29 -2.22 12.05
N GLY A 87 8.24 -2.12 11.11
CA GLY A 87 8.60 -3.25 10.24
C GLY A 87 7.63 -3.52 9.08
N THR A 88 6.55 -2.75 8.93
CA THR A 88 5.66 -2.84 7.76
C THR A 88 6.42 -2.50 6.47
N VAL A 89 6.22 -3.29 5.42
CA VAL A 89 6.92 -3.11 4.16
C VAL A 89 5.96 -2.87 3.00
N PHE A 90 6.25 -1.87 2.16
CA PHE A 90 5.45 -1.52 1.00
C PHE A 90 6.15 -1.85 -0.31
N LYS A 91 5.40 -2.36 -1.28
CA LYS A 91 5.91 -2.67 -2.62
C LYS A 91 5.29 -1.76 -3.67
N ALA A 92 6.12 -1.07 -4.45
CA ALA A 92 5.64 -0.26 -5.55
C ALA A 92 4.99 -1.16 -6.62
N GLY A 93 3.81 -0.75 -7.08
CA GLY A 93 3.01 -1.43 -8.10
C GLY A 93 1.88 -2.32 -7.55
N THR A 94 1.85 -2.60 -6.24
CA THR A 94 0.79 -3.42 -5.62
C THR A 94 -0.48 -2.62 -5.38
N ILE A 95 -1.59 -3.33 -5.19
CA ILE A 95 -2.87 -2.78 -4.76
C ILE A 95 -2.98 -2.96 -3.25
N MET A 96 -3.51 -1.96 -2.57
CA MET A 96 -3.79 -1.98 -1.14
C MET A 96 -5.17 -1.37 -0.88
N GLU A 97 -5.74 -1.68 0.28
CA GLU A 97 -7.01 -1.16 0.73
C GLU A 97 -6.77 -0.08 1.79
N ILE A 98 -7.47 1.04 1.66
CA ILE A 98 -7.46 2.14 2.63
C ILE A 98 -8.92 2.51 2.89
N GLY A 99 -9.42 2.12 4.06
CA GLY A 99 -10.85 2.15 4.34
C GLY A 99 -11.64 1.31 3.33
N ALA A 100 -12.69 1.88 2.76
CA ALA A 100 -13.53 1.20 1.75
C ALA A 100 -12.99 1.31 0.30
N GLN A 101 -11.81 1.88 0.08
CA GLN A 101 -11.28 2.16 -1.26
C GLN A 101 -9.98 1.42 -1.54
N THR A 102 -9.89 0.85 -2.74
CA THR A 102 -8.68 0.22 -3.27
C THR A 102 -7.80 1.24 -3.98
N TRP A 103 -6.50 1.17 -3.74
CA TRP A 103 -5.49 2.05 -4.32
C TRP A 103 -4.29 1.27 -4.81
N ARG A 104 -3.70 1.68 -5.94
CA ARG A 104 -2.43 1.14 -6.42
C ARG A 104 -1.27 2.04 -6.00
N ILE A 105 -0.25 1.46 -5.38
CA ILE A 105 0.99 2.16 -5.07
C ILE A 105 1.73 2.44 -6.38
N ARG A 106 1.73 3.70 -6.85
CA ARG A 106 2.38 4.09 -8.11
C ARG A 106 3.87 4.34 -7.94
N ALA A 107 4.25 4.94 -6.82
CA ALA A 107 5.62 5.31 -6.48
C ALA A 107 5.80 5.45 -4.96
N ILE A 108 6.99 5.14 -4.47
CA ILE A 108 7.40 5.32 -3.07
C ILE A 108 8.60 6.28 -3.05
N HIS A 109 8.56 7.34 -2.24
CA HIS A 109 9.64 8.31 -2.09
C HIS A 109 10.40 8.04 -0.79
N THR A 110 11.72 7.79 -0.86
CA THR A 110 12.56 7.47 0.32
C THR A 110 13.51 8.58 0.76
N GLY A 111 13.49 9.73 0.09
CA GLY A 111 14.35 10.88 0.40
C GLY A 111 15.49 10.98 -0.60
N GLN A 112 16.16 9.85 -0.87
CA GLN A 112 17.19 9.73 -1.90
C GLN A 112 16.62 9.69 -3.33
N GLY A 113 15.37 9.26 -3.48
CA GLY A 113 14.72 9.20 -4.78
C GLY A 113 13.30 8.64 -4.74
N ARG A 114 12.77 8.32 -5.93
CA ARG A 114 11.47 7.69 -6.12
C ARG A 114 11.64 6.27 -6.65
N THR A 115 11.10 5.32 -5.92
CA THR A 115 11.05 3.90 -6.26
C THR A 115 9.73 3.59 -6.96
N LEU A 116 9.79 3.32 -8.27
CA LEU A 116 8.61 2.91 -9.06
C LEU A 116 8.39 1.39 -9.06
N ARG A 117 9.42 0.62 -8.68
CA ARG A 117 9.43 -0.84 -8.58
C ARG A 117 10.33 -1.24 -7.43
N GLY A 118 9.92 -2.24 -6.67
CA GLY A 118 10.68 -2.74 -5.52
C GLY A 118 9.93 -2.54 -4.22
N THR A 119 10.56 -3.01 -3.16
CA THR A 119 10.01 -3.15 -1.82
C THR A 119 10.78 -2.21 -0.89
N VAL A 120 10.08 -1.49 -0.03
CA VAL A 120 10.64 -0.43 0.83
C VAL A 120 10.02 -0.54 2.22
N ASP A 121 10.86 -0.53 3.24
CA ASP A 121 10.43 -0.49 4.65
C ASP A 121 9.74 0.84 4.98
N ALA A 122 8.63 0.81 5.72
CA ALA A 122 7.83 1.98 6.08
C ALA A 122 8.65 3.07 6.79
N SER A 123 9.63 2.70 7.61
CA SER A 123 10.52 3.64 8.32
C SER A 123 11.30 4.56 7.37
N ASN A 124 11.60 4.07 6.17
CA ASN A 124 12.37 4.79 5.15
C ASN A 124 11.48 5.60 4.19
N ILE A 125 10.15 5.54 4.34
CA ILE A 125 9.23 6.18 3.42
C ILE A 125 8.95 7.62 3.84
N LYS A 126 9.35 8.57 2.99
CA LYS A 126 8.97 9.98 3.11
C LYS A 126 7.55 10.24 2.64
N ARG A 127 7.14 9.63 1.51
CA ARG A 127 5.78 9.73 0.96
C ARG A 127 5.48 8.61 -0.04
N MET A 128 4.26 8.06 -0.03
CA MET A 128 3.75 7.18 -1.10
C MET A 128 2.75 7.90 -1.99
N TYR A 129 2.81 7.62 -3.29
CA TYR A 129 1.85 8.12 -4.28
C TYR A 129 0.95 6.98 -4.72
N LEU A 130 -0.34 7.15 -4.46
CA LEU A 130 -1.39 6.18 -4.68
C LEU A 130 -2.27 6.64 -5.82
N HIS A 131 -2.53 5.76 -6.77
CA HIS A 131 -3.42 6.02 -7.90
C HIS A 131 -4.58 5.04 -7.86
N GLU A 132 -5.65 5.36 -8.60
CA GLU A 132 -6.70 4.37 -8.84
C GLU A 132 -6.12 3.09 -9.43
N PRO A 133 -6.59 1.91 -8.96
CA PRO A 133 -6.21 0.67 -9.60
C PRO A 133 -6.71 0.68 -11.06
N PRO A 134 -5.97 0.03 -11.97
CA PRO A 134 -6.43 -0.11 -13.35
C PRO A 134 -7.81 -0.77 -13.33
N ARG A 135 -8.76 -0.22 -14.11
CA ARG A 135 -10.07 -0.84 -14.26
C ARG A 135 -9.88 -2.28 -14.73
N PRO A 136 -10.59 -3.26 -14.16
CA PRO A 136 -10.56 -4.61 -14.69
C PRO A 136 -10.95 -4.53 -16.16
N GLU A 137 -10.06 -5.00 -17.03
CA GLU A 137 -10.23 -4.91 -18.47
C GLU A 137 -11.55 -5.60 -18.83
N ARG A 138 -12.46 -4.86 -19.49
CA ARG A 138 -13.72 -5.43 -19.92
C ARG A 138 -13.37 -6.51 -20.95
N PHE A 139 -13.56 -7.77 -20.58
CA PHE A 139 -13.20 -8.89 -21.44
C PHE A 139 -14.12 -8.87 -22.67
N GLU A 140 -13.58 -8.41 -23.80
CA GLU A 140 -14.23 -8.49 -25.10
C GLU A 140 -13.66 -9.68 -25.86
N PRO A 141 -14.41 -10.79 -26.01
CA PRO A 141 -13.91 -11.96 -26.70
C PRO A 141 -13.65 -11.65 -28.18
N LYS A 142 -12.40 -11.77 -28.61
CA LYS A 142 -12.01 -11.54 -30.01
C LYS A 142 -12.33 -12.74 -30.90
N THR A 143 -12.44 -13.93 -30.30
CA THR A 143 -12.73 -15.19 -31.02
C THR A 143 -13.95 -15.94 -30.50
N PRO A 144 -14.61 -16.79 -31.32
CA PRO A 144 -15.70 -17.66 -30.87
C PRO A 144 -15.28 -18.68 -29.79
N ARG A 145 -13.99 -18.98 -29.67
CA ARG A 145 -13.46 -19.88 -28.63
C ARG A 145 -13.40 -19.15 -27.28
N GLU A 146 -12.78 -17.98 -27.25
CA GLU A 146 -12.73 -17.09 -26.08
C GLU A 146 -14.15 -16.73 -25.59
N ARG A 147 -15.08 -16.46 -26.52
CA ARG A 147 -16.49 -16.20 -26.18
C ARG A 147 -17.14 -17.37 -25.44
N ARG A 148 -16.95 -18.59 -25.94
CA ARG A 148 -17.52 -19.80 -25.31
C ARG A 148 -16.92 -20.06 -23.94
N GLN A 149 -15.62 -19.79 -23.78
CA GLN A 149 -14.94 -19.95 -22.50
C GLN A 149 -15.41 -18.91 -21.48
N ALA A 150 -15.47 -17.63 -21.86
CA ALA A 150 -15.98 -16.57 -20.98
C ALA A 150 -17.46 -16.71 -20.64
N TRP A 151 -18.27 -17.28 -21.55
CA TRP A 151 -19.65 -17.66 -21.25
C TRP A 151 -19.73 -18.73 -20.15
N LYS A 152 -18.88 -19.78 -20.25
CA LYS A 152 -18.80 -20.82 -19.21
C LYS A 152 -18.31 -20.28 -17.87
N GLU A 153 -17.37 -19.34 -17.88
CA GLU A 153 -16.79 -18.72 -16.69
C GLU A 153 -17.63 -17.56 -16.13
N GLY A 154 -18.78 -17.24 -16.72
CA GLY A 154 -19.65 -16.13 -16.27
C GLY A 154 -19.04 -14.73 -16.43
N ARG A 155 -17.95 -14.60 -17.20
CA ARG A 155 -17.21 -13.34 -17.43
C ARG A 155 -17.81 -12.46 -18.53
N LEU A 156 -18.92 -12.92 -19.10
CA LEU A 156 -19.53 -12.34 -20.28
C LEU A 156 -20.70 -11.43 -19.86
N GLY A 157 -20.46 -10.12 -19.86
CA GLY A 157 -21.50 -9.11 -19.65
C GLY A 157 -22.43 -8.95 -20.86
N PHE A 158 -22.78 -7.72 -21.25
CA PHE A 158 -23.52 -7.46 -22.50
C PHE A 158 -22.69 -7.91 -23.72
N ASN A 159 -23.12 -8.99 -24.38
CA ASN A 159 -22.36 -9.68 -25.42
C ASN A 159 -23.21 -9.86 -26.70
N PRO A 160 -23.23 -8.84 -27.58
CA PRO A 160 -23.85 -8.95 -28.89
C PRO A 160 -23.07 -9.92 -29.79
N ASN A 161 -23.71 -10.45 -30.84
CA ASN A 161 -23.01 -11.32 -31.78
C ASN A 161 -21.88 -10.56 -32.49
N PRO A 162 -20.67 -11.17 -32.62
CA PRO A 162 -19.55 -10.53 -33.28
C PRO A 162 -19.90 -10.23 -34.75
N ILE A 163 -19.58 -9.03 -35.20
CA ILE A 163 -19.69 -8.64 -36.61
C ILE A 163 -18.58 -9.37 -37.35
N LEU A 164 -18.95 -10.37 -38.15
CA LEU A 164 -17.99 -11.08 -38.99
C LEU A 164 -17.41 -10.07 -40.00
N PRO A 165 -16.08 -10.02 -40.19
CA PRO A 165 -15.50 -9.30 -41.30
C PRO A 165 -16.20 -9.73 -42.58
N LYS A 166 -16.70 -8.79 -43.37
CA LYS A 166 -17.24 -9.10 -44.70
C LYS A 166 -16.10 -9.77 -45.47
N GLU A 167 -16.22 -11.08 -45.71
CA GLU A 167 -15.27 -11.79 -46.54
C GLU A 167 -15.16 -11.04 -47.88
N GLN A 168 -13.99 -10.49 -48.19
CA GLN A 168 -13.69 -10.10 -49.55
C GLN A 168 -13.57 -11.40 -50.35
N ILE A 169 -14.71 -11.91 -50.83
CA ILE A 169 -14.76 -13.05 -51.74
C ILE A 169 -14.00 -12.60 -52.99
N LYS A 170 -12.74 -13.04 -53.13
CA LYS A 170 -12.04 -12.95 -54.42
C LYS A 170 -12.93 -13.66 -55.44
N LYS A 171 -13.34 -12.95 -56.49
CA LYS A 171 -14.36 -13.31 -57.51
C LYS A 171 -14.18 -14.68 -58.22
N ARG A 172 -13.27 -15.56 -57.80
CA ARG A 172 -12.96 -16.83 -58.47
C ARG A 172 -12.75 -18.07 -57.59
N VAL A 173 -12.96 -18.00 -56.27
CA VAL A 173 -12.82 -19.19 -55.41
C VAL A 173 -14.20 -19.64 -54.93
N LYS A 174 -14.66 -20.81 -55.37
CA LYS A 174 -15.86 -21.47 -54.82
C LYS A 174 -15.50 -22.07 -53.45
N PRO A 175 -16.12 -21.63 -52.33
CA PRO A 175 -15.84 -22.22 -51.03
C PRO A 175 -16.39 -23.64 -50.97
N THR A 176 -15.52 -24.62 -50.73
CA THR A 176 -15.89 -26.03 -50.53
C THR A 176 -16.44 -26.23 -49.12
N ASN A 177 -17.74 -26.01 -48.95
CA ASN A 177 -18.45 -26.36 -47.72
C ASN A 177 -18.65 -27.88 -47.59
N ARG A 178 -17.56 -28.64 -47.40
CA ARG A 178 -17.64 -30.03 -46.91
C ARG A 178 -17.76 -30.02 -45.39
N ARG A 179 -18.94 -29.66 -44.87
CA ARG A 179 -19.34 -30.11 -43.52
C ARG A 179 -19.46 -31.62 -43.58
N LYS A 180 -18.47 -32.36 -43.06
CA LYS A 180 -18.60 -33.81 -42.81
C LYS A 180 -19.81 -34.00 -41.89
N ARG A 181 -20.95 -34.43 -42.43
CA ARG A 181 -22.07 -34.96 -41.64
C ARG A 181 -21.47 -36.11 -40.81
N LYS A 182 -21.44 -35.95 -39.48
CA LYS A 182 -21.07 -37.05 -38.58
C LYS A 182 -22.06 -38.19 -38.84
N LYS A 183 -21.55 -39.38 -39.17
CA LYS A 183 -22.38 -40.59 -39.25
C LYS A 183 -22.98 -40.86 -37.86
N PRO A 184 -24.25 -41.28 -37.76
CA PRO A 184 -24.80 -41.77 -36.49
C PRO A 184 -24.01 -43.03 -36.08
N ARG A 185 -23.73 -43.14 -34.78
CA ARG A 185 -23.19 -44.37 -34.20
C ARG A 185 -24.37 -45.35 -34.06
N ASN A 186 -24.24 -46.51 -34.68
CA ASN A 186 -25.02 -47.71 -34.30
C ASN A 186 -24.44 -48.28 -33.01
#